data_AF-A0A6L5G9K0-F1
#
_entry.id   AF-A0A6L5G9K0-F1
#
_cell.length_a   1.000
_cell.length_b   1.000
_cell.length_c   1.000
_cell.angle_alpha   90.00
_cell.angle_beta   90.00
_cell.angle_gamma   90.00
#
_symmetry.space_group_name_H-M   'P 1'
#
loop_
_entity.id
_entity.type
_entity.pdbx_description
1 polymer ?
#
loop_
_entity_poly.entity_id
_entity_poly.type
_entity_poly.pdbx_seq_one_letter_code
_entity_poly.pdbx_strand_id
1 'polypeptide(L)'
;MNLKVPKLIGAALAVAAAIAAPAAPARAETAAAPDAFDAYLTELVDVSGVPGLSAVVTRGAETVFAAGYGTDSNGDPVTEHTPMRVASVSKSFTAMAVMILVEEGAIELDGTVAEQLPGFAMADARADEVTVRQLLDQTSGFADSSIDVVELESAASLEDYVSRLGDDSLAADPGTDWTYCNVNFNVAARLVEVASGQSFASFMDERVFTPLGMGESATRDEDVEPALGYNSLFGLWIPREEAPGFIDDAGSGGIITSAADMGRWLISQNGEGTQLVSAEGLATMHTPSAVQDYGMGWGVESDGTLNHSGNLMTYNAVQWIDPESGYGIAVMTTGAGLADVTWTAMEGLSAIANGEAPAEPGRDRQVFELVLGAVSLAAIALGVLGVARSRRWAEKRAGRRAWRIGLRLVPVLVPAAVFAAYPAGVSFISGGRTVPWPQVFYFALPLTVTLMVAGLAGIAVAAARLVRLRSAQPSGAAGRAEAPARRPEPEQRRASEWAG
;
A
#
# COMPACT_ATOMS: atom_id res chain seq x y z
N MET A 1 -25.54 -27.78 34.98
CA MET A 1 -24.97 -26.86 35.99
C MET A 1 -25.02 -25.45 35.40
N ASN A 2 -26.20 -24.88 35.08
CA ASN A 2 -27.14 -24.17 35.95
C ASN A 2 -26.54 -23.58 37.23
N LEU A 3 -26.39 -22.25 37.27
CA LEU A 3 -26.66 -21.45 38.45
C LEU A 3 -27.07 -20.02 38.05
N LYS A 4 -28.36 -19.76 38.28
CA LYS A 4 -29.05 -18.46 38.25
C LYS A 4 -28.84 -17.75 39.58
N VAL A 5 -28.85 -16.42 39.58
CA VAL A 5 -28.97 -15.57 40.79
C VAL A 5 -30.32 -14.82 40.71
N PRO A 6 -31.04 -14.61 41.83
CA PRO A 6 -32.50 -14.60 41.85
C PRO A 6 -33.14 -13.22 41.67
N LYS A 7 -34.40 -13.25 41.21
CA LYS A 7 -35.35 -12.14 41.19
C LYS A 7 -35.97 -11.95 42.58
N LEU A 8 -36.09 -10.69 43.02
CA LEU A 8 -37.05 -10.26 44.02
C LEU A 8 -38.18 -9.48 43.34
N ILE A 9 -39.39 -9.74 43.82
CA ILE A 9 -40.69 -9.39 43.27
C ILE A 9 -41.11 -7.99 43.75
N GLY A 10 -41.71 -7.20 42.85
CA GLY A 10 -42.40 -5.94 43.18
C GLY A 10 -43.52 -5.65 42.19
N ALA A 11 -44.73 -6.07 42.58
CA ALA A 11 -46.08 -5.78 42.11
C ALA A 11 -46.34 -4.90 40.84
N ALA A 12 -47.12 -5.52 39.96
CA ALA A 12 -48.14 -5.02 39.03
C ALA A 12 -48.55 -3.53 39.04
N LEU A 13 -48.57 -2.95 37.84
CA LEU A 13 -49.69 -2.15 37.34
C LEU A 13 -49.71 -2.24 35.81
N ALA A 14 -50.67 -3.00 35.30
CA ALA A 14 -50.95 -3.11 33.87
C ALA A 14 -51.70 -1.85 33.42
N VAL A 15 -51.03 -1.02 32.60
CA VAL A 15 -51.69 -0.04 31.74
C VAL A 15 -51.44 -0.52 30.32
N ALA A 16 -52.49 -1.00 29.68
CA ALA A 16 -52.50 -1.29 28.25
C ALA A 16 -52.49 0.03 27.50
N ALA A 17 -51.30 0.50 27.13
CA ALA A 17 -51.12 1.48 26.07
C ALA A 17 -50.78 0.70 24.79
N ALA A 18 -51.66 0.76 23.80
CA ALA A 18 -51.32 0.34 22.45
C ALA A 18 -50.21 1.27 21.94
N ILE A 19 -48.96 0.82 22.05
CA ILE A 19 -47.82 1.47 21.43
C ILE A 19 -47.96 1.16 19.94
N ALA A 20 -48.49 2.11 19.19
CA ALA A 20 -48.25 2.16 17.76
C ALA A 20 -46.73 2.11 17.57
N ALA A 21 -46.24 1.04 16.96
CA ALA A 21 -44.85 0.98 16.54
C ALA A 21 -44.58 2.24 15.69
N PRO A 22 -43.52 3.01 15.97
CA PRO A 22 -43.15 4.08 15.07
C PRO A 22 -42.88 3.40 13.73
N ALA A 23 -43.63 3.77 12.70
CA ALA A 23 -43.24 3.48 11.34
C ALA A 23 -41.80 3.97 11.18
N ALA A 24 -40.91 3.11 10.70
CA ALA A 24 -39.59 3.55 10.29
C ALA A 24 -39.78 4.79 9.39
N PRO A 25 -39.05 5.89 9.62
CA PRO A 25 -39.17 7.05 8.76
C PRO A 25 -38.89 6.56 7.34
N ALA A 26 -39.83 6.78 6.43
CA ALA A 26 -39.57 6.63 5.01
C ALA A 26 -38.31 7.45 4.72
N ARG A 27 -37.26 6.80 4.21
CA ARG A 27 -36.01 7.44 3.79
C ARG A 27 -36.42 8.56 2.85
N ALA A 28 -36.30 9.81 3.32
CA ALA A 28 -36.69 10.96 2.52
C ALA A 28 -35.74 11.00 1.33
N GLU A 29 -36.34 10.93 0.14
CA GLU A 29 -35.69 10.90 -1.17
C GLU A 29 -35.09 12.27 -1.52
N THR A 30 -34.36 12.88 -0.60
CA THR A 30 -33.58 14.09 -0.86
C THR A 30 -32.28 13.64 -1.48
N ALA A 31 -32.11 13.85 -2.79
CA ALA A 31 -30.78 13.83 -3.38
C ALA A 31 -29.88 14.70 -2.50
N ALA A 32 -28.80 14.12 -1.97
CA ALA A 32 -27.84 14.87 -1.18
C ALA A 32 -27.41 16.13 -1.95
N ALA A 33 -27.42 17.27 -1.27
CA ALA A 33 -27.11 18.54 -1.91
C ALA A 33 -25.62 18.57 -2.28
N PRO A 34 -25.25 18.93 -3.53
CA PRO A 34 -23.86 19.08 -3.97
C PRO A 34 -22.99 19.89 -2.97
N ASP A 35 -23.57 20.91 -2.34
CA ASP A 35 -22.91 21.75 -1.33
C ASP A 35 -22.42 20.95 -0.10
N ALA A 36 -23.09 19.86 0.27
CA ALA A 36 -22.67 19.02 1.39
C ALA A 36 -21.43 18.19 1.05
N PHE A 37 -21.34 17.67 -0.18
CA PHE A 37 -20.15 16.99 -0.66
C PHE A 37 -18.96 17.96 -0.75
N ASP A 38 -19.20 19.16 -1.29
CA ASP A 38 -18.19 20.21 -1.40
C ASP A 38 -17.62 20.63 -0.05
N ALA A 39 -18.50 20.90 0.91
CA ALA A 39 -18.11 21.30 2.26
C ALA A 39 -17.28 20.21 2.96
N TYR A 40 -17.70 18.94 2.83
CA TYR A 40 -17.00 17.81 3.43
C TYR A 40 -15.60 17.61 2.84
N LEU A 41 -15.47 17.62 1.51
CA LEU A 41 -14.19 17.44 0.85
C LEU A 41 -13.25 18.63 1.08
N THR A 42 -13.78 19.85 1.13
CA THR A 42 -13.01 21.05 1.53
C THR A 42 -12.41 20.86 2.93
N GLU A 43 -13.23 20.46 3.91
CA GLU A 43 -12.76 20.19 5.27
C GLU A 43 -11.74 19.05 5.30
N LEU A 44 -11.98 17.95 4.57
CA LEU A 44 -11.06 16.83 4.49
C LEU A 44 -9.69 17.25 3.93
N VAL A 45 -9.66 18.05 2.87
CA VAL A 45 -8.41 18.54 2.26
C VAL A 45 -7.68 19.48 3.24
N ASP A 46 -8.40 20.38 3.90
CA ASP A 46 -7.82 21.29 4.92
C ASP A 46 -7.25 20.52 6.13
N VAL A 47 -7.96 19.50 6.59
CA VAL A 47 -7.59 18.72 7.76
C VAL A 47 -6.46 17.76 7.45
N SER A 48 -6.49 17.08 6.30
CA SER A 48 -5.48 16.09 5.85
C SER A 48 -4.25 16.73 5.21
N GLY A 49 -4.38 17.96 4.71
CA GLY A 49 -3.35 18.70 4.00
C GLY A 49 -2.86 18.01 2.72
N VAL A 50 -3.62 17.09 2.13
CA VAL A 50 -3.25 16.43 0.86
C VAL A 50 -3.04 17.48 -0.25
N PRO A 51 -2.05 17.34 -1.16
CA PRO A 51 -1.76 18.38 -2.15
C PRO A 51 -2.88 18.58 -3.15
N GLY A 52 -3.47 17.45 -3.59
CA GLY A 52 -4.52 17.42 -4.60
C GLY A 52 -5.49 16.27 -4.35
N LEU A 53 -6.77 16.56 -4.51
CA LEU A 53 -7.87 15.59 -4.44
C LEU A 53 -8.87 15.91 -5.55
N SER A 54 -9.35 14.89 -6.26
CA SER A 54 -10.43 15.01 -7.23
C SER A 54 -11.48 13.93 -6.95
N ALA A 55 -12.75 14.27 -7.05
CA ALA A 55 -13.84 13.36 -6.71
C ALA A 55 -15.06 13.56 -7.61
N VAL A 56 -15.83 12.49 -7.77
CA VAL A 56 -17.10 12.46 -8.49
C VAL A 56 -18.12 11.64 -7.70
N VAL A 57 -19.37 12.09 -7.72
CA VAL A 57 -20.54 11.35 -7.23
C VAL A 57 -21.57 11.30 -8.35
N THR A 58 -22.07 10.12 -8.65
CA THR A 58 -23.12 9.85 -9.63
C THR A 58 -24.34 9.27 -8.95
N ARG A 59 -25.52 9.46 -9.57
CA ARG A 59 -26.77 8.82 -9.15
C ARG A 59 -27.60 8.49 -10.38
N GLY A 60 -27.90 7.21 -10.58
CA GLY A 60 -28.54 6.76 -11.81
C GLY A 60 -27.68 7.10 -13.03
N ALA A 61 -28.25 7.77 -14.03
CA ALA A 61 -27.55 8.16 -15.25
C ALA A 61 -26.89 9.56 -15.18
N GLU A 62 -26.82 10.19 -14.01
CA GLU A 62 -26.35 11.58 -13.86
C GLU A 62 -25.16 11.70 -12.90
N THR A 63 -24.23 12.60 -13.25
CA THR A 63 -23.23 13.10 -12.30
C THR A 63 -23.86 14.17 -11.43
N VAL A 64 -23.99 13.91 -10.13
CA VAL A 64 -24.58 14.85 -9.16
C VAL A 64 -23.55 15.74 -8.49
N PHE A 65 -22.28 15.36 -8.52
CA PHE A 65 -21.16 16.16 -8.01
C PHE A 65 -19.87 15.78 -8.72
N ALA A 66 -19.04 16.76 -9.06
CA ALA A 66 -17.66 16.54 -9.52
C ALA A 66 -16.84 17.79 -9.19
N ALA A 67 -15.69 17.60 -8.54
CA ALA A 67 -14.83 18.72 -8.16
C ALA A 67 -13.39 18.27 -7.91
N GLY A 68 -12.45 19.22 -8.04
CA GLY A 68 -11.08 19.08 -7.59
C GLY A 68 -10.68 20.13 -6.55
N TYR A 69 -9.68 19.79 -5.77
CA TYR A 69 -9.20 20.58 -4.62
C TYR A 69 -7.67 20.56 -4.57
N GLY A 70 -7.09 21.70 -4.20
CA GLY A 70 -5.65 21.84 -4.05
C GLY A 70 -4.94 22.09 -5.39
N THR A 71 -3.67 21.72 -5.46
CA THR A 71 -2.79 21.98 -6.62
C THR A 71 -1.92 20.78 -6.93
N ASP A 72 -1.63 20.57 -8.22
CA ASP A 72 -0.71 19.53 -8.67
C ASP A 72 0.77 19.91 -8.47
N SER A 73 1.70 19.10 -8.97
CA SER A 73 3.15 19.38 -8.89
C SER A 73 3.64 20.52 -9.78
N ASN A 74 2.85 20.93 -10.76
CA ASN A 74 3.15 22.04 -11.65
C ASN A 74 2.68 23.38 -11.06
N GLY A 75 1.83 23.32 -10.01
CA GLY A 75 1.21 24.47 -9.38
C GLY A 75 -0.14 24.83 -9.98
N ASP A 76 -0.66 23.98 -10.87
CA ASP A 76 -1.97 24.15 -11.48
C ASP A 76 -3.08 23.66 -10.52
N PRO A 77 -4.26 24.29 -10.51
CA PRO A 77 -5.37 23.82 -9.69
C PRO A 77 -5.79 22.41 -10.08
N VAL A 78 -6.01 21.54 -9.09
CA VAL A 78 -6.66 20.26 -9.33
C VAL A 78 -8.15 20.49 -9.57
N THR A 79 -8.68 19.88 -10.62
CA THR A 79 -10.09 19.94 -11.03
C THR A 79 -10.64 18.53 -11.23
N GLU A 80 -11.93 18.43 -11.53
CA GLU A 80 -12.58 17.19 -11.97
C GLU A 80 -12.00 16.62 -13.28
N HIS A 81 -11.29 17.46 -14.04
CA HIS A 81 -10.65 17.12 -15.32
C HIS A 81 -9.14 16.83 -15.19
N THR A 82 -8.57 16.91 -13.98
CA THR A 82 -7.15 16.65 -13.78
C THR A 82 -6.86 15.14 -13.90
N PRO A 83 -5.98 14.71 -14.83
CA PRO A 83 -5.63 13.30 -14.98
C PRO A 83 -4.82 12.81 -13.79
N MET A 84 -5.19 11.64 -13.26
CA MET A 84 -4.49 10.95 -12.18
C MET A 84 -4.43 9.45 -12.45
N ARG A 85 -3.35 8.81 -11.98
CA ARG A 85 -3.26 7.34 -11.99
C ARG A 85 -4.20 6.77 -10.95
N VAL A 86 -5.00 5.77 -11.33
CA VAL A 86 -5.95 5.10 -10.41
C VAL A 86 -5.48 3.74 -9.93
N ALA A 87 -4.27 3.33 -10.33
CA ALA A 87 -3.64 2.11 -9.83
C ALA A 87 -4.60 0.92 -9.98
N SER A 88 -4.77 0.11 -8.94
CA SER A 88 -5.57 -1.12 -9.01
C SER A 88 -7.06 -0.97 -9.32
N VAL A 89 -7.62 0.24 -9.30
CA VAL A 89 -8.95 0.50 -9.92
C VAL A 89 -8.97 0.08 -11.40
N SER A 90 -7.82 0.08 -12.07
CA SER A 90 -7.61 -0.42 -13.44
C SER A 90 -8.14 -1.84 -13.68
N LYS A 91 -8.19 -2.67 -12.63
CA LYS A 91 -8.63 -4.06 -12.72
C LYS A 91 -10.07 -4.18 -13.22
N SER A 92 -10.97 -3.33 -12.74
CA SER A 92 -12.37 -3.35 -13.20
C SER A 92 -12.48 -2.98 -14.69
N PHE A 93 -11.60 -2.11 -15.20
CA PHE A 93 -11.52 -1.76 -16.62
C PHE A 93 -11.03 -2.94 -17.47
N THR A 94 -9.97 -3.62 -17.03
CA THR A 94 -9.48 -4.84 -17.71
C THR A 94 -10.50 -5.96 -17.69
N ALA A 95 -11.21 -6.17 -16.57
CA ALA A 95 -12.29 -7.13 -16.49
C ALA A 95 -13.42 -6.82 -17.49
N MET A 96 -13.79 -5.54 -17.64
CA MET A 96 -14.75 -5.12 -18.67
C MET A 96 -14.26 -5.43 -20.08
N ALA A 97 -12.98 -5.14 -20.38
CA ALA A 97 -12.40 -5.44 -21.68
C ALA A 97 -12.45 -6.94 -22.02
N VAL A 98 -12.15 -7.81 -21.04
CA VAL A 98 -12.32 -9.26 -21.19
C VAL A 98 -13.78 -9.62 -21.42
N MET A 99 -14.71 -9.06 -20.63
CA MET A 99 -16.13 -9.39 -20.76
C MET A 99 -16.77 -8.94 -22.07
N ILE A 100 -16.34 -7.82 -22.66
CA ILE A 100 -16.71 -7.44 -24.02
C ILE A 100 -16.36 -8.57 -25.00
N LEU A 101 -15.13 -9.09 -24.91
CA LEU A 101 -14.66 -10.18 -25.78
C LEU A 101 -15.33 -11.53 -25.46
N VAL A 102 -15.78 -11.74 -24.22
CA VAL A 102 -16.60 -12.91 -23.84
C VAL A 102 -17.96 -12.87 -24.53
N GLU A 103 -18.65 -11.72 -24.50
CA GLU A 103 -19.95 -11.59 -25.18
C GLU A 103 -19.84 -11.67 -26.72
N GLU A 104 -18.69 -11.30 -27.27
CA GLU A 104 -18.37 -11.49 -28.69
C GLU A 104 -17.98 -12.93 -29.05
N GLY A 105 -17.81 -13.81 -28.06
CA GLY A 105 -17.37 -15.20 -28.24
C GLY A 105 -15.89 -15.33 -28.63
N ALA A 106 -15.08 -14.30 -28.41
CA ALA A 106 -13.64 -14.29 -28.66
C ALA A 106 -12.84 -14.82 -27.45
N ILE A 107 -13.40 -14.75 -26.24
CA ILE A 107 -12.85 -15.32 -25.01
C ILE A 107 -13.89 -16.24 -24.37
N GLU A 108 -13.49 -17.45 -23.98
CA GLU A 108 -14.27 -18.35 -23.14
C GLU A 108 -13.91 -18.11 -21.66
N LEU A 109 -14.82 -17.49 -20.92
CA LEU A 109 -14.60 -17.08 -19.53
C LEU A 109 -14.24 -18.24 -18.59
N ASP A 110 -14.89 -19.39 -18.78
CA ASP A 110 -14.63 -20.61 -18.00
C ASP A 110 -13.67 -21.58 -18.71
N GLY A 111 -13.14 -21.18 -19.87
CA GLY A 111 -12.06 -21.89 -20.57
C GLY A 111 -10.71 -21.59 -19.94
N THR A 112 -9.71 -22.44 -20.22
CA THR A 112 -8.37 -22.26 -19.65
C THR A 112 -7.60 -21.15 -20.35
N VAL A 113 -6.70 -20.49 -19.62
CA VAL A 113 -5.82 -19.44 -20.16
C VAL A 113 -4.84 -20.05 -21.16
N ALA A 114 -4.30 -21.24 -20.87
CA ALA A 114 -3.33 -21.91 -21.73
C ALA A 114 -3.87 -22.24 -23.14
N GLU A 115 -5.17 -22.56 -23.26
CA GLU A 115 -5.81 -22.81 -24.56
C GLU A 115 -6.06 -21.53 -25.36
N GLN A 116 -6.21 -20.39 -24.67
CA GLN A 116 -6.64 -19.11 -25.26
C GLN A 116 -5.50 -18.10 -25.43
N LEU A 117 -4.38 -18.29 -24.72
CA LEU A 117 -3.22 -17.42 -24.76
C LEU A 117 -1.98 -18.18 -25.26
N PRO A 118 -1.71 -18.18 -26.57
CA PRO A 118 -0.50 -18.79 -27.11
C PRO A 118 0.77 -18.18 -26.47
N GLY A 119 1.65 -19.05 -25.99
CA GLY A 119 2.89 -18.64 -25.32
C GLY A 119 2.77 -18.49 -23.80
N PHE A 120 1.57 -18.62 -23.23
CA PHE A 120 1.42 -18.82 -21.79
C PHE A 120 1.89 -20.22 -21.40
N ALA A 121 2.93 -20.30 -20.59
CA ALA A 121 3.42 -21.52 -20.00
C ALA A 121 4.12 -21.18 -18.68
N MET A 122 4.03 -22.08 -17.71
CA MET A 122 4.76 -22.01 -16.44
C MET A 122 5.41 -23.37 -16.16
N ALA A 123 6.40 -23.40 -15.27
CA ALA A 123 7.07 -24.64 -14.88
C ALA A 123 6.12 -25.59 -14.12
N ASP A 124 5.07 -25.04 -13.52
CA ASP A 124 4.02 -25.76 -12.83
C ASP A 124 2.86 -26.12 -13.76
N ALA A 125 2.64 -27.43 -13.99
CA ALA A 125 1.61 -27.93 -14.88
C ALA A 125 0.17 -27.56 -14.44
N ARG A 126 -0.06 -27.19 -13.18
CA ARG A 126 -1.37 -26.71 -12.71
C ARG A 126 -1.77 -25.39 -13.39
N ALA A 127 -0.82 -24.64 -13.94
CA ALA A 127 -1.09 -23.43 -14.71
C ALA A 127 -2.00 -23.70 -15.93
N ASP A 128 -1.95 -24.90 -16.50
CA ASP A 128 -2.79 -25.30 -17.64
C ASP A 128 -4.28 -25.42 -17.27
N GLU A 129 -4.60 -25.49 -15.98
CA GLU A 129 -5.97 -25.58 -15.45
C GLU A 129 -6.56 -24.22 -15.05
N VAL A 130 -5.75 -23.15 -15.05
CA VAL A 130 -6.21 -21.80 -14.69
C VAL A 130 -7.18 -21.29 -15.75
N THR A 131 -8.38 -20.89 -15.33
CA THR A 131 -9.42 -20.30 -16.19
C THR A 131 -9.33 -18.78 -16.24
N VAL A 132 -9.92 -18.17 -17.28
CA VAL A 132 -9.98 -16.71 -17.38
C VAL A 132 -10.75 -16.09 -16.21
N ARG A 133 -11.85 -16.72 -15.77
CA ARG A 133 -12.60 -16.31 -14.58
C ARG A 133 -11.71 -16.23 -13.34
N GLN A 134 -10.88 -17.26 -13.12
CA GLN A 134 -9.98 -17.35 -11.97
C GLN A 134 -8.88 -16.28 -11.97
N LEU A 135 -8.50 -15.76 -13.14
CA LEU A 135 -7.66 -14.56 -13.20
C LEU A 135 -8.43 -13.35 -12.64
N LEU A 136 -9.64 -13.10 -13.16
CA LEU A 136 -10.40 -11.89 -12.86
C LEU A 136 -10.92 -11.84 -11.41
N ASP A 137 -11.21 -12.99 -10.81
CA ASP A 137 -11.66 -13.09 -9.41
C ASP A 137 -10.55 -13.40 -8.39
N GLN A 138 -9.28 -13.42 -8.84
CA GLN A 138 -8.07 -13.62 -8.02
C GLN A 138 -7.98 -15.01 -7.35
N THR A 139 -8.55 -16.05 -7.97
CA THR A 139 -8.49 -17.44 -7.49
C THR A 139 -7.60 -18.36 -8.35
N SER A 140 -6.75 -17.82 -9.21
CA SER A 140 -5.85 -18.59 -10.09
C SER A 140 -4.77 -19.42 -9.38
N GLY A 141 -4.45 -19.09 -8.12
CA GLY A 141 -3.30 -19.63 -7.40
C GLY A 141 -2.00 -18.85 -7.61
N PHE A 142 -2.02 -17.74 -8.37
CA PHE A 142 -0.89 -16.81 -8.45
C PHE A 142 -0.67 -16.06 -7.15
N ALA A 143 0.59 -15.92 -6.74
CA ALA A 143 0.97 -15.15 -5.57
C ALA A 143 2.35 -14.51 -5.71
N ASP A 144 2.54 -13.32 -5.13
CA ASP A 144 3.84 -12.65 -5.05
C ASP A 144 4.91 -13.50 -4.31
N SER A 145 4.51 -14.53 -3.56
CA SER A 145 5.42 -15.45 -2.87
C SER A 145 5.99 -16.58 -3.74
N SER A 146 5.36 -16.85 -4.89
CA SER A 146 5.74 -17.94 -5.80
C SER A 146 6.10 -17.46 -7.21
N ILE A 147 5.91 -16.17 -7.50
CA ILE A 147 6.22 -15.50 -8.76
C ILE A 147 7.27 -14.41 -8.51
N ASP A 148 8.31 -14.33 -9.34
CA ASP A 148 9.30 -13.24 -9.28
C ASP A 148 8.73 -11.93 -9.84
N VAL A 149 7.87 -11.28 -9.06
CA VAL A 149 7.25 -9.99 -9.44
C VAL A 149 8.25 -8.88 -9.71
N VAL A 150 9.47 -8.96 -9.14
CA VAL A 150 10.53 -7.96 -9.35
C VAL A 150 11.12 -8.10 -10.74
N GLU A 151 11.28 -9.32 -11.24
CA GLU A 151 11.69 -9.54 -12.64
C GLU A 151 10.63 -8.97 -13.61
N LEU A 152 9.36 -9.21 -13.32
CA LEU A 152 8.23 -8.78 -14.16
C LEU A 152 8.08 -7.25 -14.26
N GLU A 153 8.49 -6.50 -13.23
CA GLU A 153 8.48 -5.02 -13.24
C GLU A 153 9.34 -4.42 -14.37
N SER A 154 10.27 -5.20 -14.94
CA SER A 154 11.15 -4.77 -16.04
C SER A 154 10.74 -5.31 -17.42
N ALA A 155 9.52 -5.84 -17.54
CA ALA A 155 8.96 -6.25 -18.83
C ALA A 155 8.78 -5.07 -19.78
N ALA A 156 9.05 -5.28 -21.06
CA ALA A 156 8.92 -4.26 -22.10
C ALA A 156 7.51 -4.20 -22.73
N SER A 157 6.71 -5.25 -22.55
CA SER A 157 5.34 -5.38 -23.07
C SER A 157 4.58 -6.44 -22.28
N LEU A 158 3.26 -6.52 -22.45
CA LEU A 158 2.44 -7.61 -21.89
C LEU A 158 2.87 -9.00 -22.41
N GLU A 159 3.36 -9.09 -23.64
CA GLU A 159 3.92 -10.33 -24.20
C GLU A 159 5.18 -10.77 -23.44
N ASP A 160 6.13 -9.84 -23.27
CA ASP A 160 7.35 -10.08 -22.51
C ASP A 160 7.03 -10.43 -21.05
N TYR A 161 6.10 -9.69 -20.43
CA TYR A 161 5.61 -9.94 -19.07
C TYR A 161 5.10 -11.37 -18.90
N VAL A 162 4.23 -11.84 -19.79
CA VAL A 162 3.71 -13.22 -19.72
C VAL A 162 4.80 -14.25 -20.00
N SER A 163 5.71 -13.99 -20.94
CA SER A 163 6.78 -14.93 -21.29
C SER A 163 7.76 -15.22 -20.15
N ARG A 164 7.91 -14.27 -19.21
CA ARG A 164 8.79 -14.38 -18.05
C ARG A 164 8.23 -15.24 -16.92
N LEU A 165 6.93 -15.55 -16.95
CA LEU A 165 6.30 -16.46 -15.97
C LEU A 165 6.75 -17.92 -16.12
N GLY A 166 7.52 -18.24 -17.17
CA GLY A 166 7.90 -19.61 -17.56
C GLY A 166 8.55 -20.44 -16.46
N ASP A 167 9.36 -19.83 -15.59
CA ASP A 167 10.07 -20.54 -14.51
C ASP A 167 9.33 -20.48 -13.16
N ASP A 168 8.21 -19.76 -13.09
CA ASP A 168 7.42 -19.56 -11.87
C ASP A 168 6.45 -20.71 -11.59
N SER A 169 5.83 -20.69 -10.41
CA SER A 169 4.88 -21.72 -9.95
C SER A 169 3.68 -21.13 -9.22
N LEU A 170 2.63 -21.93 -9.06
CA LEU A 170 1.41 -21.53 -8.35
C LEU A 170 1.59 -21.77 -6.83
N ALA A 171 1.08 -20.85 -6.01
CA ALA A 171 1.06 -21.00 -4.56
C ALA A 171 -0.05 -21.92 -4.05
N ALA A 172 -1.14 -22.08 -4.81
CA ALA A 172 -2.29 -22.91 -4.51
C ALA A 172 -2.86 -23.55 -5.78
N ASP A 173 -3.74 -24.54 -5.63
CA ASP A 173 -4.45 -25.13 -6.79
C ASP A 173 -5.49 -24.12 -7.32
N PRO A 174 -5.70 -23.99 -8.64
CA PRO A 174 -6.66 -23.05 -9.20
C PRO A 174 -8.08 -23.23 -8.62
N GLY A 175 -8.69 -22.12 -8.18
CA GLY A 175 -10.03 -22.07 -7.60
C GLY A 175 -10.13 -22.47 -6.12
N THR A 176 -9.03 -22.77 -5.44
CA THR A 176 -9.06 -23.25 -4.04
C THR A 176 -8.83 -22.17 -2.99
N ASP A 177 -8.01 -21.16 -3.31
CA ASP A 177 -7.65 -20.05 -2.42
C ASP A 177 -7.78 -18.72 -3.16
N TRP A 178 -8.12 -17.66 -2.43
CA TRP A 178 -8.08 -16.30 -2.93
C TRP A 178 -6.74 -15.66 -2.57
N THR A 179 -6.02 -15.16 -3.56
CA THR A 179 -4.79 -14.40 -3.35
C THR A 179 -4.73 -13.23 -4.31
N TYR A 180 -4.75 -12.02 -3.75
CA TYR A 180 -4.60 -10.81 -4.56
C TYR A 180 -3.21 -10.77 -5.20
N CYS A 181 -3.16 -10.88 -6.53
CA CYS A 181 -1.94 -10.82 -7.31
C CYS A 181 -2.14 -9.97 -8.57
N ASN A 182 -1.23 -9.02 -8.82
CA ASN A 182 -1.31 -8.14 -9.99
C ASN A 182 -1.09 -8.90 -11.31
N VAL A 183 -0.35 -10.01 -11.26
CA VAL A 183 -0.05 -10.85 -12.44
C VAL A 183 -1.32 -11.31 -13.13
N ASN A 184 -2.37 -11.64 -12.37
CA ASN A 184 -3.67 -12.06 -12.89
C ASN A 184 -4.23 -11.08 -13.94
N PHE A 185 -4.20 -9.79 -13.63
CA PHE A 185 -4.77 -8.76 -14.49
C PHE A 185 -3.84 -8.34 -15.62
N ASN A 186 -2.54 -8.53 -15.48
CA ASN A 186 -1.60 -8.33 -16.59
C ASN A 186 -1.71 -9.49 -17.61
N VAL A 187 -1.89 -10.74 -17.14
CA VAL A 187 -2.22 -11.88 -18.03
C VAL A 187 -3.57 -11.66 -18.71
N ALA A 188 -4.59 -11.16 -17.99
CA ALA A 188 -5.88 -10.82 -18.58
C ALA A 188 -5.79 -9.71 -19.64
N ALA A 189 -4.97 -8.67 -19.43
CA ALA A 189 -4.71 -7.66 -20.46
C ALA A 189 -4.01 -8.25 -21.69
N ARG A 190 -3.08 -9.20 -21.50
CA ARG A 190 -2.46 -9.90 -22.63
C ARG A 190 -3.46 -10.77 -23.41
N LEU A 191 -4.42 -11.40 -22.73
CA LEU A 191 -5.53 -12.11 -23.38
C LEU A 191 -6.34 -11.18 -24.27
N VAL A 192 -6.63 -9.94 -23.82
CA VAL A 192 -7.30 -8.91 -24.64
C VAL A 192 -6.51 -8.62 -25.91
N GLU A 193 -5.18 -8.46 -25.82
CA GLU A 193 -4.35 -8.20 -27.01
C GLU A 193 -4.43 -9.32 -28.05
N VAL A 194 -4.32 -10.57 -27.58
CA VAL A 194 -4.33 -11.75 -28.45
C VAL A 194 -5.70 -11.97 -29.08
N ALA A 195 -6.78 -11.89 -28.30
CA ALA A 195 -8.12 -12.15 -28.78
C ALA A 195 -8.64 -11.05 -29.73
N SER A 196 -8.28 -9.79 -29.48
CA SER A 196 -8.68 -8.65 -30.33
C SER A 196 -7.75 -8.39 -31.51
N GLY A 197 -6.48 -8.80 -31.42
CA GLY A 197 -5.43 -8.43 -32.37
C GLY A 197 -4.97 -6.97 -32.29
N GLN A 198 -5.33 -6.26 -31.22
CA GLN A 198 -4.95 -4.86 -30.94
C GLN A 198 -3.97 -4.80 -29.76
N SER A 199 -3.27 -3.67 -29.59
CA SER A 199 -2.59 -3.42 -28.31
C SER A 199 -3.63 -3.16 -27.23
N PHE A 200 -3.26 -3.37 -25.96
CA PHE A 200 -4.18 -3.12 -24.85
C PHE A 200 -4.63 -1.65 -24.82
N ALA A 201 -3.72 -0.69 -25.03
CA ALA A 201 -4.05 0.73 -25.17
C ALA A 201 -5.12 1.00 -26.24
N SER A 202 -4.93 0.48 -27.46
CA SER A 202 -5.86 0.72 -28.56
C SER A 202 -7.22 0.09 -28.32
N PHE A 203 -7.26 -1.11 -27.73
CA PHE A 203 -8.53 -1.74 -27.36
C PHE A 203 -9.27 -0.93 -26.30
N MET A 204 -8.57 -0.49 -25.25
CA MET A 204 -9.18 0.32 -24.19
C MET A 204 -9.73 1.63 -24.73
N ASP A 205 -8.98 2.34 -25.58
CA ASP A 205 -9.44 3.58 -26.22
C ASP A 205 -10.67 3.35 -27.11
N GLU A 206 -10.62 2.37 -28.02
CA GLU A 206 -11.68 2.13 -29.01
C GLU A 206 -12.94 1.53 -28.38
N ARG A 207 -12.78 0.59 -27.44
CA ARG A 207 -13.86 -0.29 -26.97
C ARG A 207 -14.40 0.06 -25.60
N VAL A 208 -13.67 0.85 -24.81
CA VAL A 208 -14.07 1.23 -23.44
C VAL A 208 -14.19 2.73 -23.30
N PHE A 209 -13.11 3.48 -23.54
CA PHE A 209 -13.08 4.92 -23.28
C PHE A 209 -13.92 5.71 -24.28
N THR A 210 -13.72 5.51 -25.58
CA THR A 210 -14.47 6.24 -26.62
C THR A 210 -15.98 6.03 -26.52
N PRO A 211 -16.53 4.80 -26.36
CA PRO A 211 -17.97 4.59 -26.22
C PRO A 211 -18.58 5.24 -24.98
N LEU A 212 -17.83 5.29 -23.86
CA LEU A 212 -18.24 6.00 -22.65
C LEU A 212 -17.98 7.52 -22.73
N GLY A 213 -17.21 7.96 -23.73
CA GLY A 213 -16.76 9.34 -23.92
C GLY A 213 -15.70 9.78 -22.91
N MET A 214 -14.89 8.84 -22.40
CA MET A 214 -13.81 9.08 -21.44
C MET A 214 -12.55 9.60 -22.14
N GLY A 215 -12.61 10.84 -22.63
CA GLY A 215 -11.55 11.43 -23.47
C GLY A 215 -10.31 11.92 -22.71
N GLU A 216 -10.30 11.81 -21.39
CA GLU A 216 -9.19 12.18 -20.50
C GLU A 216 -8.54 10.93 -19.88
N SER A 217 -8.82 9.75 -20.47
CA SER A 217 -8.39 8.46 -19.96
C SER A 217 -7.45 7.75 -20.92
N ALA A 218 -6.43 7.08 -20.38
CA ALA A 218 -5.45 6.31 -21.15
C ALA A 218 -4.83 5.19 -20.32
N THR A 219 -4.06 4.31 -20.98
CA THR A 219 -3.24 3.27 -20.35
C THR A 219 -1.75 3.62 -20.36
N ARG A 220 -1.36 4.77 -20.93
CA ARG A 220 0.02 5.19 -21.10
C ARG A 220 0.21 6.68 -20.85
N ASP A 221 1.37 7.00 -20.28
CA ASP A 221 1.79 8.39 -20.06
C ASP A 221 1.95 9.19 -21.37
N GLU A 222 2.27 8.52 -22.49
CA GLU A 222 2.44 9.17 -23.79
C GLU A 222 1.14 9.75 -24.37
N ASP A 223 0.00 9.19 -23.96
CA ASP A 223 -1.33 9.58 -24.44
C ASP A 223 -1.97 10.61 -23.49
N VAL A 224 -1.85 10.40 -22.18
CA VAL A 224 -2.29 11.33 -21.13
C VAL A 224 -1.24 11.37 -20.04
N GLU A 225 -0.53 12.49 -19.92
CA GLU A 225 0.54 12.68 -18.92
C GLU A 225 -0.03 13.28 -17.63
N PRO A 226 -0.14 12.52 -16.52
CA PRO A 226 -0.46 13.08 -15.22
C PRO A 226 0.74 13.84 -14.65
N ALA A 227 0.48 14.80 -13.76
CA ALA A 227 1.53 15.50 -13.01
C ALA A 227 2.40 14.53 -12.16
N LEU A 228 3.40 15.05 -11.45
CA LEU A 228 4.08 14.25 -10.44
C LEU A 228 3.15 14.04 -9.25
N GLY A 229 3.14 12.83 -8.70
CA GLY A 229 2.50 12.58 -7.41
C GLY A 229 3.41 13.03 -6.27
N TYR A 230 3.03 12.72 -5.03
CA TYR A 230 3.74 13.20 -3.85
C TYR A 230 3.95 12.12 -2.80
N ASN A 231 5.06 12.23 -2.06
CA ASN A 231 5.26 11.53 -0.80
C ASN A 231 5.37 12.50 0.36
N SER A 232 4.75 12.15 1.48
CA SER A 232 4.83 12.99 2.68
C SER A 232 6.09 12.71 3.49
N LEU A 233 6.70 13.77 4.03
CA LEU A 233 7.81 13.74 4.96
C LEU A 233 7.61 14.79 6.06
N PHE A 234 7.16 14.36 7.22
CA PHE A 234 6.98 15.21 8.40
C PHE A 234 6.06 16.41 8.14
N GLY A 235 4.96 16.17 7.42
CA GLY A 235 3.98 17.17 7.03
C GLY A 235 4.32 17.96 5.76
N LEU A 236 5.51 17.76 5.18
CA LEU A 236 5.87 18.31 3.87
C LEU A 236 5.49 17.33 2.77
N TRP A 237 4.99 17.83 1.64
CA TRP A 237 4.77 17.02 0.45
C TRP A 237 5.89 17.25 -0.55
N ILE A 238 6.56 16.16 -0.94
CA ILE A 238 7.69 16.18 -1.86
C ILE A 238 7.22 15.61 -3.18
N PRO A 239 7.21 16.39 -4.28
CA PRO A 239 6.83 15.88 -5.59
C PRO A 239 7.83 14.81 -6.03
N ARG A 240 7.32 13.71 -6.58
CA ARG A 240 8.12 12.57 -7.04
C ARG A 240 7.48 11.91 -8.25
N GLU A 241 8.35 11.41 -9.12
CA GLU A 241 7.97 10.41 -10.12
C GLU A 241 7.50 9.13 -9.43
N GLU A 242 6.53 8.47 -10.04
CA GLU A 242 6.09 7.15 -9.63
C GLU A 242 7.28 6.18 -9.63
N ALA A 243 7.27 5.20 -8.73
CA ALA A 243 8.34 4.21 -8.69
C ALA A 243 8.40 3.47 -10.04
N PRO A 244 9.60 3.25 -10.61
CA PRO A 244 9.72 2.50 -11.85
C PRO A 244 9.09 1.11 -11.72
N GLY A 245 8.36 0.69 -12.75
CA GLY A 245 7.73 -0.62 -12.83
C GLY A 245 6.96 -0.79 -14.13
N PHE A 246 6.31 -1.94 -14.30
CA PHE A 246 5.42 -2.20 -15.42
C PHE A 246 4.08 -1.51 -15.17
N ILE A 247 3.96 -0.26 -15.62
CA ILE A 247 2.79 0.61 -15.41
C ILE A 247 2.05 0.86 -16.73
N ASP A 248 2.74 1.33 -17.76
CA ASP A 248 2.14 1.53 -19.08
C ASP A 248 1.60 0.20 -19.62
N ASP A 249 0.37 0.22 -20.11
CA ASP A 249 -0.41 -0.95 -20.56
C ASP A 249 -0.66 -2.04 -19.50
N ALA A 250 -0.29 -1.82 -18.23
CA ALA A 250 -0.53 -2.79 -17.18
C ALA A 250 -2.02 -2.89 -16.84
N GLY A 251 -2.67 -4.00 -17.18
CA GLY A 251 -4.08 -4.23 -16.81
C GLY A 251 -4.35 -4.20 -15.30
N SER A 252 -3.31 -4.45 -14.49
CA SER A 252 -3.43 -4.40 -13.03
C SER A 252 -3.36 -3.00 -12.43
N GLY A 253 -2.90 -1.97 -13.15
CA GLY A 253 -2.60 -0.68 -12.53
C GLY A 253 -2.34 0.54 -13.44
N GLY A 254 -2.41 0.39 -14.76
CA GLY A 254 -1.94 1.39 -15.73
C GLY A 254 -2.94 2.47 -16.14
N ILE A 255 -4.19 2.44 -15.66
CA ILE A 255 -5.18 3.45 -16.06
C ILE A 255 -4.85 4.81 -15.43
N ILE A 256 -4.84 5.81 -16.30
CA ILE A 256 -4.88 7.24 -16.00
C ILE A 256 -6.26 7.74 -16.42
N THR A 257 -6.91 8.54 -15.57
CA THR A 257 -8.26 9.06 -15.84
C THR A 257 -8.52 10.33 -15.04
N SER A 258 -9.68 10.96 -15.25
CA SER A 258 -10.17 12.11 -14.48
C SER A 258 -11.41 11.74 -13.67
N ALA A 259 -11.81 12.58 -12.71
CA ALA A 259 -13.04 12.35 -11.97
C ALA A 259 -14.27 12.47 -12.89
N ALA A 260 -14.23 13.38 -13.87
CA ALA A 260 -15.27 13.52 -14.88
C ALA A 260 -15.48 12.24 -15.69
N ASP A 261 -14.38 11.59 -16.12
CA ASP A 261 -14.41 10.32 -16.85
C ASP A 261 -14.84 9.15 -15.95
N MET A 262 -14.33 9.09 -14.72
CA MET A 262 -14.78 8.11 -13.72
C MET A 262 -16.28 8.20 -13.46
N GLY A 263 -16.89 9.39 -13.55
CA GLY A 263 -18.35 9.52 -13.47
C GLY A 263 -19.08 8.70 -14.54
N ARG A 264 -18.59 8.75 -15.78
CA ARG A 264 -19.17 8.00 -16.90
C ARG A 264 -18.96 6.49 -16.75
N TRP A 265 -17.78 6.11 -16.28
CA TRP A 265 -17.45 4.74 -15.90
C TRP A 265 -18.43 4.20 -14.85
N LEU A 266 -18.61 4.92 -13.74
CA LEU A 266 -19.46 4.48 -12.63
C LEU A 266 -20.95 4.41 -13.00
N ILE A 267 -21.43 5.34 -13.83
CA ILE A 267 -22.78 5.26 -14.40
C ILE A 267 -22.95 3.96 -15.20
N SER A 268 -22.00 3.64 -16.07
CA SER A 268 -22.01 2.38 -16.83
C SER A 268 -21.99 1.17 -15.92
N GLN A 269 -21.14 1.17 -14.88
CA GLN A 269 -21.04 0.09 -13.90
C GLN A 269 -22.32 -0.08 -13.08
N ASN A 270 -23.11 0.97 -12.85
CA ASN A 270 -24.43 0.84 -12.20
C ASN A 270 -25.52 0.30 -13.14
N GLY A 271 -25.19 -0.10 -14.37
CA GLY A 271 -26.16 -0.57 -15.35
C GLY A 271 -26.95 0.57 -16.04
N GLU A 272 -26.48 1.81 -15.88
CA GLU A 272 -27.12 3.02 -16.37
C GLU A 272 -26.33 3.66 -17.53
N GLY A 273 -26.95 4.57 -18.28
CA GLY A 273 -26.27 5.25 -19.39
C GLY A 273 -25.78 4.30 -20.51
N THR A 274 -24.60 4.56 -21.07
CA THR A 274 -24.00 3.70 -22.11
C THR A 274 -23.52 2.39 -21.50
N GLN A 275 -24.01 1.27 -22.02
CA GLN A 275 -23.66 -0.08 -21.58
C GLN A 275 -22.67 -0.73 -22.56
N LEU A 276 -21.57 -1.27 -22.02
CA LEU A 276 -20.51 -1.93 -22.79
C LEU A 276 -20.75 -3.44 -22.96
N VAL A 277 -21.48 -4.03 -22.03
CA VAL A 277 -21.88 -5.45 -22.01
C VAL A 277 -23.36 -5.54 -21.64
N SER A 278 -23.95 -6.72 -21.78
CA SER A 278 -25.32 -6.98 -21.33
C SER A 278 -25.45 -6.85 -19.80
N ALA A 279 -26.69 -6.69 -19.32
CA ALA A 279 -26.96 -6.69 -17.87
C ALA A 279 -26.56 -8.02 -17.19
N GLU A 280 -26.60 -9.14 -17.91
CA GLU A 280 -26.13 -10.44 -17.42
C GLU A 280 -24.59 -10.47 -17.33
N GLY A 281 -23.90 -9.90 -18.32
CA GLY A 281 -22.44 -9.73 -18.31
C GLY A 281 -21.99 -8.86 -17.13
N LEU A 282 -22.67 -7.72 -16.92
CA LEU A 282 -22.39 -6.83 -15.79
C LEU A 282 -22.64 -7.52 -14.43
N ALA A 283 -23.77 -8.22 -14.28
CA ALA A 283 -24.07 -8.99 -13.08
C ALA A 283 -23.03 -10.10 -12.84
N THR A 284 -22.52 -10.72 -13.91
CA THR A 284 -21.45 -11.73 -13.82
C THR A 284 -20.15 -11.12 -13.29
N MET A 285 -19.79 -9.91 -13.72
CA MET A 285 -18.61 -9.21 -13.21
C MET A 285 -18.72 -8.84 -11.73
N HIS A 286 -19.93 -8.49 -11.28
CA HIS A 286 -20.20 -8.04 -9.91
C HIS A 286 -20.44 -9.18 -8.93
N THR A 287 -20.71 -10.39 -9.43
CA THR A 287 -20.93 -11.56 -8.59
C THR A 287 -19.60 -12.02 -7.97
N PRO A 288 -19.51 -12.17 -6.64
CA PRO A 288 -18.29 -12.64 -6.01
C PRO A 288 -17.99 -14.10 -6.34
N SER A 289 -16.71 -14.46 -6.28
CA SER A 289 -16.28 -15.87 -6.35
C SER A 289 -16.87 -16.70 -5.20
N ALA A 290 -16.81 -18.02 -5.32
CA ALA A 290 -17.21 -18.93 -4.23
C ALA A 290 -16.20 -18.96 -3.06
N VAL A 291 -15.01 -18.37 -3.22
CA VAL A 291 -13.89 -18.47 -2.28
C VAL A 291 -13.77 -17.21 -1.40
N GLN A 292 -14.01 -16.05 -1.99
CA GLN A 292 -13.90 -14.74 -1.36
C GLN A 292 -14.95 -13.80 -1.94
N ASP A 293 -15.39 -12.83 -1.13
CA ASP A 293 -16.28 -11.73 -1.53
C ASP A 293 -15.55 -10.73 -2.46
N TYR A 294 -15.13 -11.21 -3.62
CA TYR A 294 -14.42 -10.48 -4.67
C TYR A 294 -14.92 -10.98 -6.03
N GLY A 295 -15.47 -10.06 -6.83
CA GLY A 295 -15.88 -10.28 -8.21
C GLY A 295 -14.76 -9.97 -9.20
N MET A 296 -15.10 -9.62 -10.43
CA MET A 296 -14.12 -9.34 -11.48
C MET A 296 -13.58 -7.91 -11.36
N GLY A 297 -12.57 -7.73 -10.51
CA GLY A 297 -11.97 -6.41 -10.25
C GLY A 297 -12.74 -5.56 -9.24
N TRP A 298 -13.55 -6.19 -8.38
CA TRP A 298 -14.39 -5.54 -7.37
C TRP A 298 -14.38 -6.34 -6.07
N GLY A 299 -14.12 -5.69 -4.94
CA GLY A 299 -14.52 -6.20 -3.63
C GLY A 299 -16.04 -6.07 -3.47
N VAL A 300 -16.68 -7.09 -2.91
CA VAL A 300 -18.13 -7.13 -2.72
C VAL A 300 -18.40 -7.09 -1.22
N GLU A 301 -19.13 -6.08 -0.77
CA GLU A 301 -19.50 -5.93 0.64
C GLU A 301 -20.77 -6.71 0.96
N SER A 302 -20.96 -7.00 2.25
CA SER A 302 -22.13 -7.77 2.71
C SER A 302 -23.49 -7.09 2.48
N ASP A 303 -23.49 -5.77 2.26
CA ASP A 303 -24.67 -4.98 1.90
C ASP A 303 -24.92 -4.90 0.39
N GLY A 304 -24.08 -5.58 -0.41
CA GLY A 304 -24.19 -5.63 -1.88
C GLY A 304 -23.50 -4.48 -2.59
N THR A 305 -22.87 -3.54 -1.85
CA THR A 305 -22.07 -2.49 -2.45
C THR A 305 -20.76 -3.06 -2.98
N LEU A 306 -20.21 -2.43 -4.03
CA LEU A 306 -18.95 -2.85 -4.63
C LEU A 306 -17.92 -1.75 -4.52
N ASN A 307 -16.68 -2.12 -4.24
CA ASN A 307 -15.59 -1.15 -4.18
C ASN A 307 -14.28 -1.71 -4.72
N HIS A 308 -13.37 -0.82 -5.10
CA HIS A 308 -11.99 -1.18 -5.33
C HIS A 308 -11.08 0.01 -5.05
N SER A 309 -10.03 -0.20 -4.27
CA SER A 309 -9.00 0.81 -4.03
C SER A 309 -7.79 0.61 -4.96
N GLY A 310 -7.06 1.67 -5.20
CA GLY A 310 -5.82 1.67 -5.95
C GLY A 310 -4.76 2.44 -5.18
N ASN A 311 -3.60 1.81 -5.01
CA ASN A 311 -2.45 2.43 -4.36
C ASN A 311 -1.22 2.26 -5.25
N LEU A 312 -0.66 3.39 -5.66
CA LEU A 312 0.68 3.51 -6.21
C LEU A 312 1.59 4.18 -5.18
N MET A 313 2.86 4.33 -5.52
CA MET A 313 3.84 4.95 -4.62
C MET A 313 3.71 6.48 -4.56
N THR A 314 2.90 7.09 -5.42
CA THR A 314 2.68 8.55 -5.45
C THR A 314 1.22 8.97 -5.70
N TYR A 315 0.32 8.02 -5.99
CA TYR A 315 -1.11 8.23 -6.27
C TYR A 315 -1.96 7.21 -5.52
N ASN A 316 -3.12 7.65 -5.00
CA ASN A 316 -4.13 6.75 -4.46
C ASN A 316 -5.49 7.05 -5.10
N ALA A 317 -6.32 6.04 -5.24
CA ALA A 317 -7.70 6.17 -5.70
C ALA A 317 -8.61 5.15 -5.02
N VAL A 318 -9.91 5.44 -5.00
CA VAL A 318 -10.95 4.47 -4.66
C VAL A 318 -12.16 4.69 -5.56
N GLN A 319 -12.83 3.60 -5.91
CA GLN A 319 -14.15 3.61 -6.52
C GLN A 319 -15.11 2.79 -5.66
N TRP A 320 -16.37 3.20 -5.67
CA TRP A 320 -17.46 2.55 -4.96
C TRP A 320 -18.76 2.71 -5.74
N ILE A 321 -19.59 1.68 -5.77
CA ILE A 321 -20.94 1.73 -6.32
C ILE A 321 -21.92 1.03 -5.38
N ASP A 322 -23.14 1.54 -5.36
CA ASP A 322 -24.30 0.92 -4.73
C ASP A 322 -25.38 0.73 -5.80
N PRO A 323 -25.47 -0.48 -6.39
CA PRO A 323 -26.45 -0.77 -7.43
C PRO A 323 -27.90 -0.64 -6.95
N GLU A 324 -28.19 -0.79 -5.64
CA GLU A 324 -29.55 -0.68 -5.12
C GLU A 324 -30.03 0.78 -5.11
N SER A 325 -29.17 1.70 -4.67
CA SER A 325 -29.49 3.14 -4.65
C SER A 325 -29.16 3.88 -5.94
N GLY A 326 -28.33 3.26 -6.81
CA GLY A 326 -27.81 3.81 -8.05
C GLY A 326 -26.69 4.83 -7.85
N TYR A 327 -26.12 4.93 -6.65
CA TYR A 327 -25.00 5.83 -6.38
C TYR A 327 -23.67 5.24 -6.87
N GLY A 328 -22.78 6.10 -7.36
CA GLY A 328 -21.40 5.78 -7.65
C GLY A 328 -20.48 6.88 -7.16
N ILE A 329 -19.32 6.52 -6.61
CA ILE A 329 -18.34 7.46 -6.06
C ILE A 329 -16.95 7.05 -6.55
N ALA A 330 -16.17 8.01 -7.03
CA ALA A 330 -14.72 7.83 -7.17
C ALA A 330 -13.99 9.01 -6.56
N VAL A 331 -12.87 8.72 -5.90
CA VAL A 331 -11.97 9.71 -5.32
C VAL A 331 -10.55 9.35 -5.71
N MET A 332 -9.79 10.36 -6.19
CA MET A 332 -8.39 10.25 -6.55
C MET A 332 -7.58 11.31 -5.81
N THR A 333 -6.33 10.99 -5.46
CA THR A 333 -5.43 11.94 -4.80
C THR A 333 -4.01 11.85 -5.34
N THR A 334 -3.35 13.01 -5.41
CA THR A 334 -1.94 13.14 -5.78
C THR A 334 -1.05 12.97 -4.55
N GLY A 335 -1.15 11.85 -3.83
CA GLY A 335 -0.27 11.61 -2.70
C GLY A 335 -0.36 10.21 -2.12
N ALA A 336 0.81 9.57 -1.97
CA ALA A 336 0.94 8.38 -1.17
C ALA A 336 1.63 8.72 0.16
N GLY A 337 0.97 8.39 1.26
CA GLY A 337 1.46 8.61 2.62
C GLY A 337 1.05 7.49 3.56
N LEU A 338 1.37 7.67 4.84
CA LEU A 338 1.07 6.69 5.89
C LEU A 338 -0.42 6.57 6.24
N ALA A 339 -1.27 7.42 5.65
CA ALA A 339 -2.71 7.31 5.70
C ALA A 339 -3.27 7.62 4.32
N ASP A 340 -4.18 6.78 3.86
CA ASP A 340 -4.91 6.96 2.61
C ASP A 340 -6.22 7.70 2.90
N VAL A 341 -6.36 8.91 2.34
CA VAL A 341 -7.54 9.77 2.57
C VAL A 341 -8.68 9.46 1.61
N THR A 342 -8.44 8.66 0.57
CA THR A 342 -9.47 8.33 -0.44
C THR A 342 -10.62 7.54 0.18
N TRP A 343 -10.34 6.60 1.08
CA TRP A 343 -11.35 5.87 1.84
C TRP A 343 -12.19 6.77 2.74
N THR A 344 -11.58 7.64 3.53
CA THR A 344 -12.31 8.62 4.36
C THR A 344 -13.17 9.56 3.51
N ALA A 345 -12.68 9.96 2.33
CA ALA A 345 -13.46 10.74 1.38
C ALA A 345 -14.69 9.94 0.90
N MET A 346 -14.48 8.72 0.41
CA MET A 346 -15.54 7.88 -0.12
C MET A 346 -16.60 7.53 0.93
N GLU A 347 -16.20 7.13 2.14
CA GLU A 347 -17.12 6.83 3.24
C GLU A 347 -17.94 8.07 3.66
N GLY A 348 -17.32 9.25 3.67
CA GLY A 348 -18.04 10.48 3.97
C GLY A 348 -19.02 10.87 2.87
N LEU A 349 -18.60 10.75 1.61
CA LEU A 349 -19.48 10.98 0.45
C LEU A 349 -20.63 9.97 0.42
N SER A 350 -20.39 8.68 0.71
CA SER A 350 -21.45 7.66 0.75
C SER A 350 -22.41 7.88 1.91
N ALA A 351 -21.92 8.27 3.10
CA ALA A 351 -22.77 8.67 4.22
C ALA A 351 -23.67 9.85 3.85
N ILE A 352 -23.12 10.91 3.27
CA ILE A 352 -23.89 12.08 2.82
C ILE A 352 -24.92 11.68 1.76
N ALA A 353 -24.53 10.87 0.76
CA ALA A 353 -25.43 10.35 -0.28
C ALA A 353 -26.61 9.56 0.31
N ASN A 354 -26.36 8.86 1.41
CA ASN A 354 -27.34 8.07 2.15
C ASN A 354 -28.17 8.88 3.16
N GLY A 355 -27.95 10.19 3.28
CA GLY A 355 -28.65 11.06 4.23
C GLY A 355 -28.16 10.89 5.67
N GLU A 356 -26.96 10.33 5.84
CA GLU A 356 -26.29 10.11 7.13
C GLU A 356 -25.25 11.22 7.39
N ALA A 357 -24.90 11.41 8.66
CA ALA A 357 -23.83 12.34 9.00
C ALA A 357 -22.48 11.66 8.74
N PRO A 358 -21.58 12.25 7.91
CA PRO A 358 -20.26 11.69 7.69
C PRO A 358 -19.43 11.76 8.97
N ALA A 359 -18.49 10.82 9.13
CA ALA A 359 -17.49 10.90 10.19
C ALA A 359 -16.59 12.14 9.98
N GLU A 360 -16.19 12.81 11.06
CA GLU A 360 -15.27 13.95 10.95
C GLU A 360 -13.90 13.49 10.43
N PRO A 361 -13.31 14.18 9.43
CA PRO A 361 -11.96 13.89 8.96
C PRO A 361 -10.92 13.87 10.08
N GLY A 362 -10.14 12.80 10.16
CA GLY A 362 -9.07 12.63 11.15
C GLY A 362 -7.77 13.38 10.80
N ARG A 363 -6.91 13.59 11.82
CA ARG A 363 -5.55 14.16 11.67
C ARG A 363 -4.43 13.14 11.91
N ASP A 364 -4.75 11.87 11.75
CA ASP A 364 -3.89 10.76 12.21
C ASP A 364 -2.53 10.78 11.52
N ARG A 365 -2.50 11.01 10.21
CA ARG A 365 -1.26 11.15 9.44
C ARG A 365 -0.36 12.23 10.02
N GLN A 366 -0.87 13.44 10.22
CA GLN A 366 -0.07 14.55 10.72
C GLN A 366 0.43 14.26 12.12
N VAL A 367 -0.43 13.76 13.01
CA VAL A 367 -0.02 13.41 14.38
C VAL A 367 1.09 12.37 14.36
N PHE A 368 0.94 11.31 13.56
CA PHE A 368 1.94 10.25 13.44
C PHE A 368 3.27 10.79 12.90
N GLU A 369 3.23 11.59 11.83
CA GLU A 369 4.41 12.20 11.23
C GLU A 369 5.09 13.22 12.16
N LEU A 370 4.32 13.99 12.94
CA LEU A 370 4.86 14.93 13.94
C LEU A 370 5.61 14.18 15.05
N VAL A 371 5.07 13.04 15.51
CA VAL A 371 5.73 12.16 16.48
C VAL A 371 7.04 11.62 15.89
N LEU A 372 7.02 11.12 14.65
CA LEU A 372 8.23 10.63 13.98
C LEU A 372 9.28 11.74 13.78
N GLY A 373 8.86 12.94 13.41
CA GLY A 373 9.72 14.11 13.34
C GLY A 373 10.36 14.46 14.69
N ALA A 374 9.57 14.44 15.77
CA ALA A 374 10.06 14.68 17.12
C ALA A 374 11.06 13.60 17.58
N VAL A 375 10.80 12.33 17.27
CA VAL A 375 11.72 11.22 17.52
C VAL A 375 13.03 11.41 16.75
N SER A 376 12.96 11.82 15.48
CA SER A 376 14.14 12.14 14.67
C SER A 376 15.00 13.24 15.29
N LEU A 377 14.38 14.34 15.71
CA LEU A 377 15.09 15.44 16.38
C LEU A 377 15.72 15.01 17.71
N ALA A 378 14.99 14.20 18.50
CA ALA A 378 15.52 13.65 19.75
C ALA A 378 16.72 12.73 19.50
N ALA A 379 16.67 11.89 18.47
CA ALA A 379 17.77 11.01 18.08
C ALA A 379 19.02 11.81 17.68
N ILE A 380 18.87 12.88 16.90
CA ILE A 380 19.96 13.80 16.55
C ILE A 380 20.57 14.42 17.82
N ALA A 381 19.74 14.99 18.69
CA ALA A 381 20.19 15.64 19.92
C ALA A 381 20.95 14.66 20.84
N LEU A 382 20.43 13.45 21.02
CA LEU A 382 21.07 12.39 21.80
C LEU A 382 22.37 11.90 21.14
N GLY A 383 22.41 11.82 19.81
CA GLY A 383 23.61 11.52 19.03
C GLY A 383 24.72 12.55 19.28
N VAL A 384 24.41 13.83 19.11
CA VAL A 384 25.35 14.96 19.35
C VAL A 384 25.85 14.94 20.80
N LEU A 385 24.94 14.81 21.78
CA LEU A 385 25.31 14.71 23.20
C LEU A 385 26.18 13.47 23.48
N GLY A 386 25.87 12.35 22.84
CA GLY A 386 26.63 11.11 22.96
C GLY A 386 28.05 11.23 22.42
N VAL A 387 28.22 11.89 21.26
CA VAL A 387 29.52 12.19 20.64
C VAL A 387 30.30 13.17 21.53
N ALA A 388 29.68 14.25 22.01
CA ALA A 388 30.31 15.22 22.90
C ALA A 388 30.80 14.57 24.21
N ARG A 389 30.04 13.60 24.75
CA ARG A 389 30.38 12.85 25.96
C ARG A 389 31.33 11.67 25.73
N SER A 390 31.71 11.38 24.48
CA SER A 390 32.55 10.22 24.12
C SER A 390 33.91 10.22 24.83
N ARG A 391 34.53 11.39 25.02
CA ARG A 391 35.80 11.53 25.75
C ARG A 391 35.67 11.08 27.20
N ARG A 392 34.73 11.66 27.96
CA ARG A 392 34.48 11.27 29.37
C ARG A 392 34.05 9.80 29.48
N TRP A 393 33.31 9.30 28.49
CA TRP A 393 32.92 7.90 28.45
C TRP A 393 34.15 6.99 28.31
N ALA A 394 35.08 7.34 27.43
CA ALA A 394 36.30 6.59 27.15
C ALA A 394 37.28 6.62 28.33
N GLU A 395 37.52 7.79 28.92
CA GLU A 395 38.40 7.96 30.10
C GLU A 395 37.97 7.04 31.26
N LYS A 396 36.67 6.96 31.57
CA LYS A 396 36.14 6.08 32.63
C LYS A 396 36.28 4.57 32.34
N ARG A 397 36.69 4.20 31.12
CA ARG A 397 36.63 2.82 30.60
C ARG A 397 37.93 2.36 29.95
N ALA A 398 38.95 3.22 29.90
CA ALA A 398 40.30 2.84 29.50
C ALA A 398 40.78 1.64 30.32
N GLY A 399 41.42 0.67 29.68
CA GLY A 399 41.91 -0.56 30.32
C GLY A 399 40.85 -1.62 30.68
N ARG A 400 39.55 -1.39 30.41
CA ARG A 400 38.53 -2.44 30.61
C ARG A 400 38.58 -3.51 29.51
N ARG A 401 38.15 -4.74 29.84
CA ARG A 401 38.06 -5.87 28.88
C ARG A 401 37.14 -5.54 27.70
N ALA A 402 37.54 -5.95 26.50
CA ALA A 402 36.85 -5.66 25.24
C ALA A 402 35.35 -6.07 25.23
N TRP A 403 35.00 -7.25 25.78
CA TRP A 403 33.60 -7.69 25.82
C TRP A 403 32.69 -6.77 26.64
N ARG A 404 33.19 -6.16 27.73
CA ARG A 404 32.42 -5.20 28.53
C ARG A 404 32.20 -3.89 27.78
N ILE A 405 33.14 -3.51 26.91
CA ILE A 405 33.01 -2.36 26.03
C ILE A 405 31.96 -2.67 24.95
N GLY A 406 32.02 -3.86 24.33
CA GLY A 406 31.04 -4.33 23.35
C GLY A 406 29.61 -4.27 23.88
N LEU A 407 29.33 -4.86 25.05
CA LEU A 407 27.99 -4.81 25.68
C LEU A 407 27.47 -3.39 25.93
N ARG A 408 28.35 -2.40 26.12
CA ARG A 408 27.97 -1.00 26.34
C ARG A 408 27.76 -0.23 25.04
N LEU A 409 28.19 -0.78 23.91
CA LEU A 409 27.92 -0.26 22.58
C LEU A 409 26.62 -0.82 22.01
N VAL A 410 26.18 -2.02 22.44
CA VAL A 410 24.93 -2.63 21.96
C VAL A 410 23.74 -1.65 21.96
N PRO A 411 23.39 -0.96 23.08
CA PRO A 411 22.21 -0.09 23.06
C PRO A 411 22.28 1.09 22.08
N VAL A 412 23.49 1.58 21.77
CA VAL A 412 23.65 2.67 20.79
C VAL A 412 23.68 2.15 19.35
N LEU A 413 23.83 0.84 19.15
CA LEU A 413 23.82 0.21 17.83
C LEU A 413 22.48 -0.44 17.48
N VAL A 414 21.57 -0.62 18.45
CA VAL A 414 20.23 -1.18 18.22
C VAL A 414 19.47 -0.43 17.11
N PRO A 415 19.39 0.92 17.08
CA PRO A 415 18.68 1.61 16.00
C PRO A 415 19.26 1.34 14.61
N ALA A 416 20.59 1.21 14.50
CA ALA A 416 21.23 0.89 13.24
C ALA A 416 20.94 -0.55 12.79
N ALA A 417 20.87 -1.49 13.73
CA ALA A 417 20.48 -2.86 13.44
C ALA A 417 19.01 -2.95 13.01
N VAL A 418 18.11 -2.21 13.68
CA VAL A 418 16.69 -2.11 13.29
C VAL A 418 16.55 -1.54 11.88
N PHE A 419 17.24 -0.43 11.58
CA PHE A 419 17.23 0.14 10.22
C PHE A 419 17.77 -0.85 9.19
N ALA A 420 18.90 -1.52 9.46
CA ALA A 420 19.47 -2.50 8.52
C ALA A 420 18.55 -3.70 8.26
N ALA A 421 17.75 -4.10 9.25
CA ALA A 421 16.77 -5.18 9.14
C ALA A 421 15.40 -4.72 8.64
N TYR A 422 15.19 -3.43 8.38
CA TYR A 422 13.86 -2.86 8.18
C TYR A 422 13.12 -3.44 6.96
N PRO A 423 13.69 -3.49 5.74
CA PRO A 423 12.99 -4.10 4.60
C PRO A 423 12.62 -5.56 4.85
N ALA A 424 13.56 -6.37 5.37
CA ALA A 424 13.29 -7.77 5.72
C ALA A 424 12.20 -7.92 6.80
N GLY A 425 12.18 -7.00 7.76
CA GLY A 425 11.12 -6.93 8.77
C GLY A 425 9.76 -6.61 8.17
N VAL A 426 9.70 -5.67 7.22
CA VAL A 426 8.48 -5.34 6.47
C VAL A 426 8.03 -6.54 5.63
N SER A 427 8.93 -7.17 4.87
CA SER A 427 8.58 -8.36 4.08
C SER A 427 8.00 -9.48 4.94
N PHE A 428 8.56 -9.69 6.14
CA PHE A 428 8.08 -10.71 7.08
C PHE A 428 6.65 -10.42 7.58
N ILE A 429 6.35 -9.17 7.95
CA ILE A 429 5.00 -8.81 8.42
C ILE A 429 3.98 -8.74 7.28
N SER A 430 4.43 -8.51 6.04
CA SER A 430 3.60 -8.48 4.82
C SER A 430 3.40 -9.88 4.22
N GLY A 431 3.36 -10.94 5.05
CA GLY A 431 3.07 -12.30 4.60
C GLY A 431 4.12 -12.92 3.67
N GLY A 432 5.35 -12.41 3.67
CA GLY A 432 6.43 -12.89 2.81
C GLY A 432 6.62 -12.10 1.51
N ARG A 433 5.81 -11.08 1.24
CA ARG A 433 5.98 -10.20 0.07
C ARG A 433 7.33 -9.48 0.13
N THR A 434 8.12 -9.56 -0.94
CA THR A 434 9.42 -8.89 -0.99
C THR A 434 9.25 -7.37 -1.06
N VAL A 435 9.66 -6.65 -0.02
CA VAL A 435 9.68 -5.18 0.00
C VAL A 435 11.13 -4.68 -0.04
N PRO A 436 11.64 -4.24 -1.20
CA PRO A 436 13.01 -3.76 -1.33
C PRO A 436 13.18 -2.33 -0.77
N TRP A 437 14.44 -1.91 -0.66
CA TRP A 437 14.79 -0.58 -0.15
C TRP A 437 14.07 0.58 -0.85
N PRO A 438 13.98 0.64 -2.20
CA PRO A 438 13.28 1.73 -2.87
C PRO A 438 11.85 1.89 -2.37
N GLN A 439 11.08 0.80 -2.25
CA GLN A 439 9.68 0.86 -1.82
C GLN A 439 9.51 1.44 -0.41
N VAL A 440 10.36 1.06 0.56
CA VAL A 440 10.25 1.64 1.92
C VAL A 440 10.62 3.13 1.97
N PHE A 441 11.38 3.64 1.00
CA PHE A 441 11.66 5.07 0.85
C PHE A 441 10.55 5.85 0.14
N TYR A 442 9.60 5.17 -0.50
CA TYR A 442 8.40 5.77 -1.07
C TYR A 442 7.23 5.72 -0.06
N PHE A 443 6.80 4.52 0.32
CA PHE A 443 5.55 4.32 1.06
C PHE A 443 5.59 4.85 2.50
N ALA A 444 6.67 4.58 3.23
CA ALA A 444 6.81 4.92 4.66
C ALA A 444 7.94 5.93 4.90
N LEU A 445 8.09 6.91 4.00
CA LEU A 445 9.21 7.85 3.99
C LEU A 445 9.50 8.51 5.37
N PRO A 446 8.50 9.00 6.14
CA PRO A 446 8.74 9.57 7.48
C PRO A 446 9.35 8.56 8.46
N LEU A 447 8.87 7.32 8.46
CA LEU A 447 9.37 6.25 9.32
C LEU A 447 10.78 5.84 8.92
N THR A 448 11.00 5.64 7.62
CA THR A 448 12.30 5.27 7.05
C THR A 448 13.37 6.31 7.38
N VAL A 449 13.08 7.60 7.20
CA VAL A 449 13.98 8.69 7.57
C VAL A 449 14.24 8.70 9.08
N THR A 450 13.21 8.46 9.91
CA THR A 450 13.37 8.40 11.37
C THR A 450 14.31 7.29 11.81
N LEU A 451 14.13 6.08 11.28
CA LEU A 451 14.99 4.94 11.57
C LEU A 451 16.43 5.17 11.08
N MET A 452 16.58 5.73 9.88
CA MET A 452 17.89 6.09 9.31
C MET A 452 18.63 7.08 10.19
N VAL A 453 17.98 8.19 10.59
CA VAL A 453 18.55 9.22 11.46
C VAL A 453 18.96 8.64 12.82
N ALA A 454 18.11 7.80 13.42
CA ALA A 454 18.42 7.14 14.69
C ALA A 454 19.62 6.17 14.56
N GLY A 455 19.68 5.40 13.47
CA GLY A 455 20.80 4.52 13.15
C GLY A 455 22.12 5.27 12.99
N LEU A 456 22.12 6.34 12.19
CA LEU A 456 23.29 7.20 11.97
C LEU A 456 23.78 7.86 13.28
N ALA A 457 22.86 8.38 14.10
CA ALA A 457 23.19 8.94 15.40
C ALA A 457 23.87 7.89 16.32
N GLY A 458 23.33 6.67 16.34
CA GLY A 458 23.89 5.54 17.07
C GLY A 458 25.32 5.16 16.63
N ILE A 459 25.52 5.01 15.32
CA ILE A 459 26.83 4.72 14.71
C ILE A 459 27.85 5.82 15.04
N ALA A 460 27.46 7.09 14.90
CA ALA A 460 28.34 8.23 15.21
C ALA A 460 28.81 8.21 16.67
N VAL A 461 27.91 7.92 17.62
CA VAL A 461 28.26 7.78 19.04
C VAL A 461 29.21 6.60 19.27
N ALA A 462 28.95 5.45 18.66
CA ALA A 462 29.79 4.26 18.79
C ALA A 462 31.20 4.51 18.23
N ALA A 463 31.30 5.09 17.03
CA ALA A 463 32.56 5.45 16.38
C ALA A 463 33.36 6.44 17.23
N ALA A 464 32.72 7.54 17.68
CA ALA A 464 33.37 8.53 18.54
C ALA A 464 33.90 7.91 19.85
N ARG A 465 33.12 7.03 20.48
CA ARG A 465 33.53 6.30 21.70
C ARG A 465 34.75 5.40 21.45
N LEU A 466 34.77 4.67 20.33
CA LEU A 466 35.88 3.79 19.97
C LEU A 466 37.15 4.57 19.64
N VAL A 467 37.05 5.68 18.88
CA VAL A 467 38.17 6.57 18.57
C VAL A 467 38.77 7.13 19.86
N ARG A 468 37.93 7.70 20.76
CA ARG A 468 38.41 8.25 22.03
C ARG A 468 38.99 7.18 22.96
N LEU A 469 38.47 5.96 22.94
CA LEU A 469 38.99 4.85 23.73
C LEU A 469 40.38 4.41 23.25
N ARG A 470 40.63 4.39 21.93
CA ARG A 470 41.96 4.13 21.36
C ARG A 470 42.96 5.20 21.79
N SER A 471 42.55 6.48 21.74
CA SER A 471 43.41 7.59 22.20
C SER A 471 43.67 7.62 23.71
N ALA A 472 42.82 6.96 24.52
CA ALA A 472 42.94 6.93 25.98
C ALA A 472 43.65 5.67 26.52
N GLN A 473 44.00 4.71 25.67
CA GLN A 473 44.80 3.55 26.07
C GLN A 473 46.27 3.99 26.24
N PRO A 474 46.91 3.73 27.41
CA PRO A 474 48.32 4.06 27.58
C PRO A 474 49.17 3.32 26.54
N SER A 475 50.11 4.03 25.93
CA SER A 475 51.04 3.56 24.90
C SER A 475 51.92 2.41 25.44
N GLY A 476 51.41 1.19 25.45
CA GLY A 476 52.13 0.01 25.88
C GLY A 476 53.05 -0.55 24.79
N ALA A 477 54.07 0.21 24.36
CA ALA A 477 55.23 -0.31 23.60
C ALA A 477 56.37 0.72 23.47
N ALA A 478 56.80 1.35 24.57
CA ALA A 478 58.11 2.01 24.63
C ALA A 478 58.66 1.85 26.06
N GLY A 479 59.49 0.83 26.27
CA GLY A 479 60.08 0.57 27.59
C GLY A 479 60.39 -0.89 27.86
N ARG A 480 61.18 -1.55 26.99
CA ARG A 480 62.07 -2.62 27.48
C ARG A 480 63.26 -1.92 28.13
N ALA A 481 63.08 -1.45 29.37
CA ALA A 481 64.15 -0.94 30.20
C ALA A 481 64.75 -2.12 30.98
N GLU A 482 66.03 -2.35 30.70
CA GLU A 482 67.09 -2.94 31.52
C GLU A 482 66.69 -3.73 32.78
N ALA A 483 67.04 -5.03 32.77
CA ALA A 483 67.12 -5.84 33.97
C ALA A 483 68.23 -5.29 34.90
N PRO A 484 67.95 -4.99 36.19
CA PRO A 484 68.99 -4.59 37.10
C PRO A 484 69.81 -5.79 37.59
N ALA A 485 71.12 -5.57 37.65
CA ALA A 485 72.16 -6.49 38.07
C ALA A 485 71.89 -7.08 39.47
N ARG A 486 72.12 -8.39 39.61
CA ARG A 486 72.17 -9.10 40.90
C ARG A 486 73.51 -8.83 41.60
N ARG A 487 73.45 -8.53 42.91
CA ARG A 487 74.26 -9.08 44.04
C ARG A 487 74.18 -8.15 45.27
N PRO A 488 74.57 -8.59 46.48
CA PRO A 488 74.73 -9.96 47.01
C PRO A 488 74.02 -10.17 48.38
N GLU A 489 73.81 -11.42 48.78
CA GLU A 489 73.38 -11.81 50.14
C GLU A 489 74.61 -12.26 50.95
N PRO A 490 74.76 -11.90 52.24
CA PRO A 490 75.84 -12.40 53.09
C PRO A 490 75.41 -13.50 54.08
N GLU A 491 76.40 -14.33 54.39
CA GLU A 491 76.59 -15.18 55.58
C GLU A 491 75.73 -16.45 55.76
N GLN A 492 76.37 -17.62 55.78
CA GLN A 492 76.96 -18.16 57.02
C GLN A 492 77.90 -19.34 56.74
N ARG A 493 78.99 -19.41 57.54
CA ARG A 493 79.99 -20.48 57.60
C ARG A 493 79.58 -21.57 58.60
N ARG A 494 80.22 -22.75 58.41
CA ARG A 494 80.44 -23.91 59.31
C ARG A 494 79.38 -25.02 59.17
N ALA A 495 79.72 -26.30 59.21
CA ALA A 495 80.99 -27.02 59.28
C ALA A 495 80.76 -28.47 58.82
N SER A 496 81.83 -29.10 58.38
CA SER A 496 81.97 -30.54 58.12
C SER A 496 82.02 -31.35 59.42
N GLU A 497 81.25 -32.46 59.48
CA GLU A 497 81.45 -33.66 60.33
C GLU A 497 80.52 -34.74 59.71
N TRP A 498 81.05 -35.65 58.88
CA TRP A 498 81.47 -37.03 59.20
C TRP A 498 80.35 -38.00 59.66
N ALA A 499 80.09 -38.97 58.76
CA ALA A 499 79.75 -40.39 58.96
C ALA A 499 78.53 -40.82 59.79
N GLY A 500 77.70 -41.68 59.18
CA GLY A 500 76.67 -42.48 59.84
C GLY A 500 75.50 -42.78 58.93
#